data_AF-A0A957MGV5-F1
#
_entry.id   AF-A0A957MGV5-F1
#
_cell.length_a   1.000
_cell.length_b   1.000
_cell.length_c   1.000
_cell.angle_alpha   90.00
_cell.angle_beta   90.00
_cell.angle_gamma   90.00
#
_symmetry.space_group_name_H-M   'P 1'
#
loop_
_entity.id
_entity.type
_entity.pdbx_description
1 polymer ?
#
loop_
_entity_poly.entity_id
_entity_poly.type
_entity_poly.pdbx_seq_one_letter_code
_entity_poly.pdbx_strand_id
1 'polypeptide(L)'
;ALRGPWLARRGGPSMQNMMAKPDRDDLAFLAGLLEERRLTPVIDRCYPLDETADALRYVGAGHARGKVIVVPEGADGSAPTAAHAIAEPGDRP
;
A
#
# COMPACT_ATOMS: atom_id res chain seq x y z
N ALA A 1 7.21 11.68 -59.17
CA ALA A 1 6.08 11.44 -58.26
C ALA A 1 6.64 11.11 -56.87
N LEU A 2 6.25 11.88 -55.85
CA LEU A 2 6.73 11.82 -54.46
C LEU A 2 5.77 10.96 -53.63
N ARG A 3 6.21 9.83 -53.06
CA ARG A 3 5.45 9.07 -52.05
C ARG A 3 6.42 8.32 -51.10
N GLY A 4 6.81 8.98 -50.01
CA GLY A 4 7.47 8.32 -48.89
C GLY A 4 6.44 7.68 -47.95
N PRO A 5 6.79 6.61 -47.19
CA PRO A 5 5.88 6.00 -46.24
C PRO A 5 5.81 6.86 -44.97
N TRP A 6 4.89 7.82 -44.99
CA TRP A 6 4.40 8.51 -43.80
C TRP A 6 3.47 7.55 -43.07
N LEU A 7 3.98 6.76 -42.12
CA LEU A 7 3.24 6.28 -40.93
C LEU A 7 4.20 5.51 -40.00
N ALA A 8 5.08 6.23 -39.31
CA ALA A 8 5.61 5.71 -38.06
C ALA A 8 4.47 5.73 -37.03
N ARG A 9 3.67 4.65 -36.95
CA ARG A 9 2.75 4.41 -35.82
C ARG A 9 3.59 4.15 -34.57
N ARG A 10 4.02 5.23 -33.90
CA ARG A 10 4.38 5.19 -32.48
C ARG A 10 3.08 5.13 -31.67
N GLY A 11 2.66 3.92 -31.34
CA GLY A 11 1.59 3.67 -30.39
C GLY A 11 1.97 2.44 -29.58
N GLY A 12 3.00 2.57 -28.74
CA GLY A 12 3.29 1.57 -27.72
C GLY A 12 2.25 1.63 -26.59
N PRO A 13 2.15 0.59 -25.75
CA PRO A 13 1.21 0.59 -24.63
C PRO A 13 1.51 1.78 -23.70
N SER A 14 0.49 2.60 -23.45
CA SER A 14 0.56 3.68 -22.47
C SER A 14 0.41 3.08 -21.08
N MET A 15 1.47 3.14 -20.28
CA MET A 15 1.41 2.78 -18.87
C MET A 15 0.82 3.96 -18.10
N GLN A 16 -0.40 3.83 -17.62
CA GLN A 16 -1.07 4.86 -16.84
C GLN A 16 -0.88 4.55 -15.36
N ASN A 17 -0.42 5.54 -14.59
CA ASN A 17 -0.23 5.35 -13.15
C ASN A 17 -1.61 5.30 -12.47
N MET A 18 -1.95 4.18 -11.85
CA MET A 18 -3.18 4.03 -11.08
C MET A 18 -2.97 4.58 -9.67
N MET A 19 -3.04 5.90 -9.53
CA MET A 19 -3.08 6.54 -8.21
C MET A 19 -4.54 6.67 -7.76
N ALA A 20 -4.91 5.93 -6.72
CA ALA A 20 -6.18 6.14 -6.03
C ALA A 20 -6.14 7.47 -5.28
N LYS A 21 -7.22 8.25 -5.40
CA LYS A 21 -7.40 9.44 -4.58
C LYS A 21 -8.02 9.01 -3.24
N PRO A 22 -7.51 9.48 -2.09
CA PRO A 22 -8.14 9.18 -0.81
C PRO A 22 -9.56 9.75 -0.77
N ASP A 23 -10.53 8.90 -0.45
CA ASP A 23 -11.94 9.24 -0.27
C ASP A 23 -12.46 8.63 1.05
N ARG A 24 -13.31 9.37 1.77
CA ARG A 24 -13.78 8.96 3.10
C ARG A 24 -14.73 7.77 3.03
N ASP A 25 -15.64 7.77 2.07
CA ASP A 25 -16.67 6.73 1.95
C ASP A 25 -16.02 5.42 1.48
N ASP A 26 -15.05 5.51 0.57
CA ASP A 26 -14.22 4.37 0.15
C ASP A 26 -13.43 3.78 1.34
N LEU A 27 -12.81 4.63 2.17
CA LEU A 27 -12.08 4.17 3.35
C LEU A 27 -13.02 3.55 4.41
N ALA A 28 -14.22 4.10 4.60
CA ALA A 28 -15.21 3.54 5.51
C ALA A 28 -15.71 2.16 5.01
N PHE A 29 -15.90 2.02 3.71
CA PHE A 29 -16.24 0.74 3.09
C PHE A 29 -15.12 -0.30 3.30
N LEU A 30 -13.86 0.06 3.05
CA LEU A 30 -12.71 -0.81 3.30
C LEU A 30 -12.58 -1.18 4.78
N ALA A 31 -12.85 -0.27 5.70
CA ALA A 31 -12.86 -0.55 7.13
C ALA A 31 -13.91 -1.60 7.50
N GLY A 32 -15.14 -1.51 6.96
CA GLY A 32 -16.16 -2.53 7.18
C GLY A 32 -15.73 -3.92 6.67
N LEU A 33 -15.04 -3.98 5.52
CA LEU A 33 -14.50 -5.24 5.01
C LEU A 33 -13.39 -5.84 5.90
N LEU A 34 -12.58 -5.00 6.53
CA LEU A 34 -11.57 -5.42 7.50
C LEU A 34 -12.23 -5.99 8.76
N GLU A 35 -13.24 -5.30 9.31
CA GLU A 35 -13.99 -5.73 10.49
C GLU A 35 -14.72 -7.06 10.27
N GLU A 36 -15.33 -7.24 9.09
CA GLU A 36 -15.95 -8.50 8.68
C GLU A 36 -14.93 -9.61 8.36
N ARG A 37 -13.62 -9.33 8.43
CA ARG A 37 -12.51 -10.22 8.02
C ARG A 37 -12.63 -10.72 6.58
N ARG A 38 -13.33 -9.98 5.72
CA ARG A 38 -13.47 -10.27 4.28
C ARG A 38 -12.34 -9.67 3.45
N LEU A 39 -11.61 -8.73 4.03
CA LEU A 39 -10.38 -8.17 3.51
C LEU A 39 -9.25 -8.44 4.50
N THR A 40 -8.13 -9.02 4.06
CA THR A 40 -6.92 -9.18 4.88
C THR A 40 -5.77 -8.49 4.18
N PRO A 41 -5.19 -7.42 4.75
CA PRO A 41 -4.06 -6.75 4.15
C PRO A 41 -2.84 -7.66 4.20
N VAL A 42 -2.13 -7.78 3.09
CA VAL A 42 -0.83 -8.47 3.06
C VAL A 42 0.22 -7.51 3.59
N ILE A 43 0.70 -7.79 4.81
CA ILE A 43 1.77 -7.05 5.45
C ILE A 43 3.09 -7.70 5.05
N ASP A 44 3.98 -6.91 4.47
CA ASP A 44 5.31 -7.39 4.06
C ASP A 44 6.29 -7.27 5.23
N ARG A 45 6.41 -6.06 5.80
CA ARG A 45 7.35 -5.76 6.89
C ARG A 45 6.81 -4.68 7.81
N CYS A 46 7.24 -4.74 9.07
CA CYS A 46 7.03 -3.72 10.07
C CYS A 46 8.38 -3.13 10.49
N TYR A 47 8.46 -1.81 10.60
CA TYR A 47 9.61 -1.07 11.09
C TYR A 47 9.20 -0.24 12.31
N PRO A 48 10.05 -0.09 13.33
CA PRO A 48 9.84 0.94 14.34
C PRO A 48 9.99 2.35 13.73
N LEU A 49 9.45 3.35 14.42
CA LEU A 49 9.40 4.73 13.91
C LEU A 49 10.78 5.35 13.67
N ASP A 50 11.76 5.02 14.50
CA ASP A 50 13.16 5.42 14.34
C ASP A 50 13.81 4.83 13.06
N GLU A 51 13.32 3.70 12.57
CA GLU A 51 13.75 3.04 11.33
C GLU A 51 12.97 3.48 10.07
N THR A 52 12.21 4.59 10.13
CA THR A 52 11.42 5.07 8.96
C THR A 52 12.27 5.26 7.69
N ALA A 53 13.53 5.69 7.83
CA ALA A 53 14.42 5.86 6.69
C ALA A 53 14.74 4.54 5.99
N ASP A 54 14.85 3.45 6.75
CA ASP A 54 15.08 2.09 6.26
C ASP A 54 13.84 1.55 5.55
N ALA A 55 12.66 1.79 6.12
CA ALA A 55 11.38 1.45 5.50
C ALA A 55 11.22 2.12 4.12
N LEU A 56 11.54 3.41 4.01
CA LEU A 56 11.46 4.15 2.74
C LEU A 56 12.50 3.66 1.72
N ARG A 57 13.72 3.31 2.16
CA ARG A 57 14.73 2.70 1.29
C ARG A 57 14.26 1.35 0.75
N TYR A 58 13.66 0.51 1.58
CA TYR A 58 13.12 -0.79 1.18
C TYR A 58 12.02 -0.67 0.12
N VAL A 59 11.08 0.27 0.32
CA VAL A 59 10.01 0.56 -0.65
C VAL A 59 10.59 1.15 -1.94
N GLY A 60 11.50 2.13 -1.83
CA GLY A 60 12.12 2.79 -2.97
C GLY A 60 12.97 1.86 -3.85
N ALA A 61 13.52 0.79 -3.25
CA ALA A 61 14.23 -0.26 -3.98
C ALA A 61 13.29 -1.26 -4.69
N GLY A 62 11.98 -1.14 -4.54
CA GLY A 62 10.99 -2.00 -5.20
C GLY A 62 10.86 -3.40 -4.60
N HIS A 63 11.38 -3.62 -3.38
CA HIS A 63 11.30 -4.91 -2.70
C HIS A 63 9.94 -5.16 -2.04
N ALA A 64 9.13 -4.11 -1.85
CA ALA A 64 7.84 -4.21 -1.19
C ALA A 64 6.83 -5.05 -2.00
N ARG A 65 6.34 -6.14 -1.42
CA ARG A 65 5.31 -7.02 -2.01
C ARG A 65 3.91 -6.82 -1.42
N GLY A 66 3.80 -5.98 -0.40
CA GLY A 66 2.56 -5.66 0.30
C GLY A 66 2.66 -4.30 0.98
N LYS A 67 1.94 -4.13 2.09
CA LYS A 67 2.04 -2.92 2.91
C LYS A 67 3.25 -3.02 3.84
N VAL A 68 4.02 -1.94 3.88
CA VAL A 68 5.07 -1.71 4.87
C VAL A 68 4.47 -0.83 5.95
N ILE A 69 4.57 -1.27 7.21
CA ILE A 69 4.03 -0.55 8.37
C ILE A 69 5.18 0.07 9.14
N VAL A 70 4.98 1.31 9.60
CA VAL A 70 5.87 1.98 10.56
C VAL A 70 5.11 2.14 11.86
N VAL A 71 5.69 1.66 12.97
CA VAL A 71 5.02 1.59 14.27
C VAL A 71 5.65 2.60 15.23
N PRO A 72 4.87 3.54 15.81
CA PRO A 72 5.35 4.43 16.85
C PRO A 72 5.63 3.67 18.15
N GLU A 73 6.69 4.06 18.87
CA GLU A 73 6.95 3.54 20.22
C GLU A 73 5.79 3.94 21.15
N GLY A 74 4.98 2.96 21.57
CA GLY A 74 3.80 3.23 22.42
C GLY A 74 2.63 2.23 22.31
N ALA A 75 2.62 1.32 21.34
CA ALA A 75 1.79 0.12 21.41
C ALA A 75 2.64 -0.97 22.09
N ASP A 76 2.47 -1.11 23.41
CA ASP A 76 2.86 -2.20 24.32
C ASP A 76 4.27 -2.85 24.27
N GLY A 77 5.22 -2.37 23.48
CA GLY A 77 6.60 -2.91 23.44
C GLY A 77 6.68 -4.35 22.91
N SER A 78 5.56 -4.89 22.44
CA SER A 78 5.48 -6.13 21.69
C SER A 78 5.92 -5.86 20.25
N ALA A 79 6.79 -6.71 19.69
CA ALA A 79 7.12 -6.62 18.29
C ALA A 79 5.82 -6.75 17.46
N PRO A 80 5.49 -5.81 16.57
CA PRO A 80 4.23 -5.81 15.84
C PRO A 80 4.19 -7.03 14.92
N THR A 81 3.49 -8.06 15.36
CA THR A 81 3.09 -9.18 14.51
C THR A 81 1.92 -8.74 13.65
N ALA A 82 1.77 -9.31 12.44
CA ALA A 82 0.63 -9.04 11.55
C ALA A 82 -0.75 -9.10 12.26
N ALA A 83 -0.83 -9.83 13.38
CA ALA A 83 -2.00 -9.91 14.26
C ALA A 83 -2.35 -8.61 15.00
N HIS A 84 -1.37 -7.77 15.40
CA HIS A 84 -1.64 -6.53 16.15
C HIS A 84 -2.04 -5.35 15.23
N ALA A 85 -1.87 -5.50 13.92
CA ALA A 85 -2.23 -4.47 12.93
C ALA A 85 -3.69 -4.54 12.48
N ILE A 86 -4.39 -5.63 12.78
CA ILE A 86 -5.81 -5.82 12.47
C ILE A 86 -6.56 -5.64 13.77
N ALA A 87 -7.19 -4.49 13.98
CA ALA A 87 -8.03 -4.26 15.14
C ALA A 87 -9.06 -5.39 15.26
N GLU A 88 -9.14 -6.04 16.42
CA GLU A 88 -10.17 -7.04 16.69
C GLU A 88 -11.54 -6.35 16.71
N PRO A 89 -12.61 -6.99 16.18
CA PRO A 89 -13.93 -6.38 16.19
C PRO A 89 -14.38 -6.12 17.63
N GLY A 90 -14.48 -4.84 17.99
CA GLY A 90 -14.87 -4.38 19.34
C GLY A 90 -13.83 -3.52 20.07
N ASP A 91 -12.62 -3.33 19.53
CA ASP A 91 -11.54 -2.58 20.18
C ASP A 91 -11.59 -1.05 19.91
N ARG A 92 -12.73 -0.52 19.45
CA ARG A 92 -12.96 0.92 19.25
C ARG A 92 -13.95 1.43 20.32
N PRO A 93 -13.68 2.57 21.00
CA PRO A 93 -14.65 3.18 21.91
C PRO A 93 -15.90 3.69 21.18
#